data_AF-A0A7J4RBX1-F1
#
_entry.id   AF-A0A7J4RBX1-F1
#
_cell.length_a   1.000
_cell.length_b   1.000
_cell.length_c   1.000
_cell.angle_alpha   90.00
_cell.angle_beta   90.00
_cell.angle_gamma   90.00
#
_symmetry.space_group_name_H-M   'P 1'
#
loop_
_entity.id
_entity.type
_entity.pdbx_description
1 polymer ?
#
loop_
_entity_poly.entity_id
_entity_poly.type
_entity_poly.pdbx_seq_one_letter_code
_entity_poly.pdbx_strand_id
1 'polypeptide(L)'
;MSSWLRPTTADVGLRSFAASKERLFEETTAGMQDYLLASEIPSEAIHHTSVWTVRIPTHDDANGLLLVKWLEEVLFMDEVEQKWLVDCSIKIEEVEDVHSLQAHVRWVHSDNVEKEVEIKAVTRQDLMVAEVTANQTLESPWPEVPTFEGPGWYSDVVFDI
;
A
#
# COMPACT_ATOMS: atom_id res chain seq x y z
N MET A 1 4.59 -8.31 8.32
CA MET A 1 3.55 -7.59 7.56
C MET A 1 2.29 -7.58 8.36
N SER A 2 1.64 -6.43 8.41
CA SER A 2 0.36 -6.18 9.09
C SER A 2 -0.68 -5.78 8.06
N SER A 3 -0.89 -6.67 7.08
CA SER A 3 -1.85 -6.53 6.00
C SER A 3 -2.52 -7.88 5.72
N TRP A 4 -3.81 -7.85 5.40
CA TRP A 4 -4.66 -9.02 5.28
C TRP A 4 -5.63 -8.86 4.11
N LEU A 5 -5.66 -9.86 3.23
CA LEU A 5 -6.68 -9.94 2.19
C LEU A 5 -8.05 -10.17 2.82
N ARG A 6 -9.06 -9.53 2.26
CA ARG A 6 -10.45 -9.67 2.68
C ARG A 6 -11.36 -9.90 1.47
N PRO A 7 -12.47 -10.64 1.65
CA PRO A 7 -13.48 -10.76 0.61
C PRO A 7 -14.17 -9.41 0.39
N THR A 8 -14.48 -9.10 -0.87
CA THR A 8 -15.28 -7.93 -1.24
C THR A 8 -16.28 -8.32 -2.33
N THR A 9 -17.29 -7.47 -2.56
CA THR A 9 -18.23 -7.65 -3.68
C THR A 9 -17.60 -7.35 -5.05
N ALA A 10 -16.43 -6.68 -5.06
CA ALA A 10 -15.49 -6.59 -6.17
C ALA A 10 -14.25 -7.46 -5.91
N ASP A 11 -13.64 -7.97 -6.97
CA ASP A 11 -12.27 -8.49 -7.08
C ASP A 11 -11.53 -8.83 -5.77
N VAL A 12 -10.74 -7.92 -5.19
CA VAL A 12 -10.01 -8.19 -3.93
C VAL A 12 -9.79 -6.95 -3.07
N GLY A 13 -9.90 -7.11 -1.75
CA GLY A 13 -9.68 -6.06 -0.78
C GLY A 13 -8.50 -6.37 0.12
N LEU A 14 -7.80 -5.33 0.56
CA LEU A 14 -6.68 -5.41 1.49
C LEU A 14 -6.92 -4.47 2.65
N ARG A 15 -6.90 -5.01 3.88
CA ARG A 15 -6.85 -4.22 5.11
C ARG A 15 -5.43 -4.20 5.64
N SER A 16 -4.93 -3.04 6.05
CA SER A 16 -3.65 -2.93 6.76
C SER A 16 -3.79 -2.16 8.06
N PHE A 17 -2.86 -2.39 8.99
CA PHE A 17 -2.79 -1.67 10.27
C PHE A 17 -1.34 -1.39 10.67
N ALA A 18 -1.07 -0.19 11.18
CA ALA A 18 0.26 0.17 11.66
C ALA A 18 0.24 1.24 12.75
N ALA A 19 1.37 1.44 13.44
CA ALA A 19 1.49 2.41 14.52
C ALA A 19 1.54 3.88 14.06
N SER A 20 1.85 4.15 12.78
CA SER A 20 1.86 5.49 12.18
C SER A 20 1.30 5.45 10.77
N LYS A 21 0.96 6.62 10.23
CA LYS A 21 0.46 6.77 8.86
C LYS A 21 1.49 6.33 7.82
N GLU A 22 2.75 6.69 8.00
CA GLU A 22 3.85 6.29 7.10
C GLU A 22 4.02 4.77 7.11
N ARG A 23 4.07 4.17 8.31
CA ARG A 23 4.13 2.72 8.46
C ARG A 23 2.90 2.05 7.84
N LEU A 24 1.71 2.65 7.94
CA LEU A 24 0.50 2.09 7.32
C LEU A 24 0.65 2.01 5.79
N PHE A 25 1.19 3.05 5.16
CA PHE A 25 1.43 3.04 3.72
C PHE A 25 2.46 1.97 3.35
N GLU A 26 3.53 1.81 4.14
CA GLU A 26 4.52 0.75 3.94
C GLU A 26 3.88 -0.65 4.04
N GLU A 27 3.09 -0.93 5.09
CA GLU A 27 2.42 -2.22 5.27
C GLU A 27 1.38 -2.50 4.16
N THR A 28 0.65 -1.46 3.72
CA THR A 28 -0.33 -1.58 2.61
C THR A 28 0.39 -1.89 1.29
N THR A 29 1.53 -1.23 1.05
CA THR A 29 2.33 -1.44 -0.16
C THR A 29 2.93 -2.84 -0.19
N ALA A 30 3.48 -3.28 0.94
CA ALA A 30 4.00 -4.64 1.09
C ALA A 30 2.89 -5.68 0.87
N GLY A 31 1.70 -5.47 1.46
CA GLY A 31 0.55 -6.34 1.24
C GLY A 31 0.10 -6.44 -0.22
N MET A 32 0.16 -5.33 -0.97
CA MET A 32 -0.12 -5.34 -2.41
C MET A 32 0.94 -6.13 -3.21
N GLN A 33 2.23 -5.89 -2.93
CA GLN A 33 3.32 -6.60 -3.61
C GLN A 33 3.30 -8.10 -3.33
N ASP A 34 3.07 -8.48 -2.07
CA ASP A 34 2.92 -9.88 -1.66
C ASP A 34 1.76 -10.57 -2.38
N TYR A 35 0.65 -9.86 -2.58
CA TYR A 35 -0.51 -10.41 -3.28
C TYR A 35 -0.23 -10.65 -4.76
N LEU A 36 0.51 -9.76 -5.42
CA LEU A 36 0.89 -9.88 -6.82
C LEU A 36 1.92 -11.01 -7.08
N LEU A 37 2.72 -11.35 -6.07
CA LEU A 37 3.89 -12.22 -6.20
C LEU A 37 3.51 -13.73 -6.25
N ALA A 38 3.92 -14.44 -7.30
CA ALA A 38 3.72 -15.90 -7.41
C ALA A 38 4.75 -16.72 -6.62
N SER A 39 5.96 -16.20 -6.50
CA SER A 39 7.08 -16.89 -5.88
C SER A 39 8.06 -15.90 -5.26
N GLU A 40 8.80 -16.33 -4.25
CA GLU A 40 9.85 -15.51 -3.64
C GLU A 40 10.80 -14.92 -4.69
N ILE A 41 11.21 -13.67 -4.48
CA ILE A 41 12.18 -13.00 -5.33
C ILE A 41 13.51 -13.77 -5.25
N PRO A 42 14.15 -14.11 -6.39
CA PRO A 42 15.41 -14.84 -6.40
C PRO A 42 16.49 -14.17 -5.55
N SER A 43 17.20 -14.96 -4.75
CA SER A 43 18.22 -14.47 -3.81
C SER A 43 19.39 -13.74 -4.48
N GLU A 44 19.64 -14.05 -5.74
CA GLU A 44 20.68 -13.54 -6.61
C GLU A 44 20.25 -12.28 -7.38
N ALA A 45 18.99 -11.87 -7.26
CA ALA A 45 18.47 -10.68 -7.93
C ALA A 45 19.26 -9.43 -7.50
N ILE A 46 19.65 -8.61 -8.47
CA ILE A 46 20.38 -7.38 -8.19
C ILE A 46 19.40 -6.35 -7.65
N HIS A 47 19.65 -5.91 -6.42
CA HIS A 47 18.85 -4.86 -5.80
C HIS A 47 19.42 -3.48 -6.11
N HIS A 48 18.50 -2.58 -6.41
CA HIS A 48 18.75 -1.17 -6.65
C HIS A 48 18.02 -0.32 -5.60
N THR A 49 18.47 0.91 -5.43
CA THR A 49 17.83 1.89 -4.54
C THR A 49 17.48 3.14 -5.31
N SER A 50 16.32 3.72 -5.04
CA SER A 50 15.90 5.01 -5.62
C SER A 50 14.97 5.77 -4.66
N VAL A 51 14.60 6.99 -5.06
CA VAL A 51 13.58 7.78 -4.38
C VAL A 51 12.40 7.94 -5.32
N TRP A 52 11.22 7.52 -4.88
CA TRP A 52 9.95 7.72 -5.60
C TRP A 52 9.15 8.80 -4.88
N THR A 53 8.34 9.57 -5.61
CA THR A 53 7.62 10.70 -5.04
C THR A 53 6.28 10.90 -5.71
N VAL A 54 5.21 10.97 -4.91
CA VAL A 54 3.87 11.34 -5.37
C VAL A 54 3.38 12.59 -4.66
N ARG A 55 2.52 13.36 -5.33
CA ARG A 55 1.94 14.59 -4.79
C ARG A 55 0.47 14.67 -5.17
N ILE A 56 -0.34 15.14 -4.25
CA ILE A 56 -1.74 15.45 -4.49
C ILE A 56 -2.07 16.86 -3.94
N PRO A 57 -3.07 17.55 -4.51
CA PRO A 57 -3.62 18.73 -3.86
C PRO A 57 -4.30 18.35 -2.53
N THR A 58 -4.31 19.26 -1.58
CA THR A 58 -5.07 19.11 -0.32
C THR A 58 -6.57 18.92 -0.63
N HIS A 59 -7.19 17.96 0.04
CA HIS A 59 -8.58 17.55 -0.15
C HIS A 59 -9.13 16.94 1.15
N ASP A 60 -10.44 16.92 1.35
CA ASP A 60 -11.09 16.33 2.54
C ASP A 60 -10.71 14.85 2.77
N ASP A 61 -10.36 14.16 1.69
CA ASP A 61 -9.93 12.74 1.65
C ASP A 61 -8.46 12.62 1.20
N ALA A 62 -7.60 13.58 1.59
CA ALA A 62 -6.21 13.61 1.12
C ALA A 62 -5.45 12.33 1.48
N ASN A 63 -5.69 11.73 2.64
CA ASN A 63 -5.01 10.47 3.03
C ASN A 63 -5.38 9.31 2.09
N GLY A 64 -6.67 9.14 1.78
CA GLY A 64 -7.13 8.12 0.84
C GLY A 64 -6.58 8.36 -0.57
N LEU A 65 -6.70 9.59 -1.08
CA LEU A 65 -6.17 9.94 -2.40
C LEU A 65 -4.65 9.73 -2.49
N LEU A 66 -3.90 10.05 -1.43
CA LEU A 66 -2.45 9.91 -1.40
C LEU A 66 -2.06 8.43 -1.42
N LEU A 67 -2.77 7.58 -0.69
CA LEU A 67 -2.54 6.14 -0.69
C LEU A 67 -2.82 5.54 -2.07
N VAL A 68 -3.95 5.87 -2.69
CA VAL A 68 -4.28 5.42 -4.05
C VAL A 68 -3.19 5.86 -5.03
N LYS A 69 -2.80 7.14 -5.02
CA LYS A 69 -1.76 7.66 -5.91
C LYS A 69 -0.41 6.98 -5.70
N TRP A 70 -0.07 6.65 -4.46
CA TRP A 70 1.15 5.93 -4.15
C TRP A 70 1.12 4.49 -4.68
N LEU A 71 0.02 3.76 -4.45
CA LEU A 71 -0.11 2.38 -4.93
C LEU A 71 -0.16 2.32 -6.47
N GLU A 72 -0.83 3.26 -7.12
CA GLU A 72 -0.80 3.43 -8.59
C GLU A 72 0.62 3.69 -9.10
N GLU A 73 1.40 4.54 -8.42
CA GLU A 73 2.81 4.78 -8.77
C GLU A 73 3.62 3.48 -8.65
N VAL A 74 3.40 2.67 -7.61
CA VAL A 74 4.11 1.38 -7.45
C VAL A 74 3.79 0.42 -8.62
N LEU A 75 2.52 0.32 -9.03
CA LEU A 75 2.12 -0.47 -10.19
C LEU A 75 2.74 0.08 -11.49
N PHE A 76 2.70 1.41 -11.68
CA PHE A 76 3.34 2.05 -12.83
C PHE A 76 4.84 1.78 -12.89
N MET A 77 5.53 1.84 -11.75
CA MET A 77 6.97 1.60 -11.68
C MET A 77 7.34 0.17 -12.07
N ASP A 78 6.48 -0.79 -11.73
CA ASP A 78 6.65 -2.18 -12.14
C ASP A 78 6.33 -2.37 -13.64
N GLU A 79 5.16 -1.94 -14.10
CA GLU A 79 4.69 -2.21 -15.46
C GLU A 79 5.44 -1.42 -16.55
N VAL A 80 5.68 -0.14 -16.31
CA VAL A 80 6.22 0.78 -17.31
C VAL A 80 7.72 0.95 -17.14
N GLU A 81 8.18 1.10 -15.90
CA GLU A 81 9.60 1.36 -15.61
C GLU A 81 10.41 0.08 -15.35
N GLN A 82 9.75 -1.09 -15.28
CA GLN A 82 10.37 -2.41 -15.05
C GLN A 82 11.12 -2.50 -13.70
N LYS A 83 10.56 -1.84 -12.67
CA LYS A 83 11.11 -1.75 -11.32
C LYS A 83 10.13 -2.32 -10.31
N TRP A 84 10.27 -3.60 -9.99
CA TRP A 84 9.51 -4.25 -8.94
C TRP A 84 9.97 -3.78 -7.56
N LEU A 85 9.07 -3.18 -6.79
CA LEU A 85 9.33 -2.74 -5.41
C LEU A 85 9.50 -3.95 -4.48
N VAL A 86 10.61 -4.00 -3.75
CA VAL A 86 10.89 -5.02 -2.72
C VAL A 86 10.58 -4.50 -1.32
N ASP A 87 11.06 -3.30 -1.00
CA ASP A 87 10.79 -2.62 0.27
C ASP A 87 10.77 -1.11 0.07
N CYS A 88 10.15 -0.40 1.02
CA CYS A 88 10.17 1.05 1.03
C CYS A 88 10.17 1.60 2.46
N SER A 89 10.73 2.80 2.61
CA SER A 89 10.58 3.65 3.78
C SER A 89 9.99 4.98 3.36
N ILE A 90 8.86 5.34 3.98
CA ILE A 90 7.99 6.42 3.54
C ILE A 90 8.09 7.61 4.49
N LYS A 91 8.10 8.81 3.90
CA LYS A 91 7.92 10.09 4.58
C LYS A 91 6.74 10.83 3.94
N ILE A 92 5.80 11.28 4.76
CA ILE A 92 4.66 12.08 4.31
C ILE A 92 4.83 13.51 4.84
N GLU A 93 4.65 14.49 3.97
CA GLU A 93 4.67 15.92 4.29
C GLU A 93 3.39 16.58 3.81
N GLU A 94 2.73 17.32 4.71
CA GLU A 94 1.48 18.03 4.46
C GLU A 94 1.76 19.52 4.58
N VAL A 95 1.81 20.23 3.45
CA VAL A 95 2.20 21.64 3.40
C VAL A 95 1.14 22.41 2.64
N GLU A 96 0.43 23.30 3.34
CA GLU A 96 -0.63 24.18 2.82
C GLU A 96 -1.63 23.43 1.90
N ASP A 97 -1.43 23.54 0.59
CA ASP A 97 -2.32 23.03 -0.45
C ASP A 97 -1.83 21.74 -1.12
N VAL A 98 -0.75 21.12 -0.61
CA VAL A 98 -0.17 19.89 -1.20
C VAL A 98 0.18 18.87 -0.11
N HIS A 99 -0.27 17.64 -0.32
CA HIS A 99 0.22 16.46 0.40
C HIS A 99 1.24 15.75 -0.50
N SER A 100 2.40 15.46 0.06
CA SER A 100 3.47 14.77 -0.66
C SER A 100 3.93 13.54 0.10
N LEU A 101 4.23 12.50 -0.66
CA LEU A 101 4.85 11.28 -0.16
C LEU A 101 6.16 11.09 -0.89
N GLN A 102 7.23 10.92 -0.13
CA GLN A 102 8.53 10.54 -0.63
C GLN A 102 8.91 9.19 -0.03
N ALA A 103 9.29 8.24 -0.90
CA ALA A 103 9.69 6.91 -0.49
C ALA A 103 11.13 6.64 -0.90
N HIS A 104 11.98 6.25 0.05
CA HIS A 104 13.21 5.55 -0.27
C HIS A 104 12.86 4.10 -0.53
N VAL A 105 13.17 3.62 -1.72
CA VAL A 105 12.76 2.29 -2.16
C VAL A 105 13.94 1.41 -2.48
N ARG A 106 13.76 0.10 -2.27
CA ARG A 106 14.59 -0.95 -2.85
C ARG A 106 13.78 -1.70 -3.89
N TRP A 107 14.37 -1.95 -5.04
CA TRP A 107 13.69 -2.62 -6.15
C TRP A 107 14.62 -3.58 -6.90
N VAL A 108 14.03 -4.51 -7.65
CA VAL A 108 14.70 -5.41 -8.59
C VAL A 108 14.07 -5.25 -9.98
N HIS A 109 14.78 -5.65 -11.04
CA HIS A 109 14.18 -5.61 -12.38
C HIS A 109 12.97 -6.56 -12.43
N SER A 110 11.85 -6.10 -12.99
CA SER A 110 10.58 -6.84 -13.00
C SER A 110 10.67 -8.22 -13.67
N ASP A 111 11.53 -8.39 -14.69
CA ASP A 111 11.82 -9.71 -15.29
C ASP A 111 12.34 -10.77 -14.30
N ASN A 112 12.84 -10.38 -13.13
CA ASN A 112 13.28 -11.32 -12.10
C ASN A 112 12.12 -11.78 -11.19
N VAL A 113 10.90 -11.34 -11.46
CA VAL A 113 9.74 -11.54 -10.59
C VAL A 113 8.65 -12.29 -11.35
N GLU A 114 8.19 -13.39 -10.78
CA GLU A 114 7.03 -14.12 -11.27
C GLU A 114 5.78 -13.62 -10.54
N LYS A 115 4.73 -13.26 -11.30
CA LYS A 115 3.48 -12.68 -10.79
C LYS A 115 2.34 -13.68 -10.94
N GLU A 116 1.51 -13.83 -9.91
CA GLU A 116 0.36 -14.76 -9.92
C GLU A 116 -0.90 -14.08 -10.44
N VAL A 117 -1.05 -12.80 -10.10
CA VAL A 117 -2.23 -11.97 -10.39
C VAL A 117 -1.76 -10.61 -10.91
N GLU A 118 -2.63 -9.96 -11.68
CA GLU A 118 -2.39 -8.64 -12.27
C GLU A 118 -3.42 -7.67 -11.69
N ILE A 119 -2.99 -6.56 -11.10
CA ILE A 119 -3.91 -5.49 -10.65
C ILE A 119 -3.99 -4.44 -11.75
N LYS A 120 -5.17 -4.28 -12.36
CA LYS A 120 -5.43 -3.25 -13.38
C LYS A 120 -5.54 -1.84 -12.80
N ALA A 121 -6.10 -1.71 -11.60
CA ALA A 121 -6.28 -0.42 -10.96
C ALA A 121 -6.43 -0.50 -9.43
N VAL A 122 -6.03 0.58 -8.76
CA VAL A 122 -6.32 0.82 -7.34
C VAL A 122 -7.59 1.66 -7.26
N THR A 123 -8.64 1.14 -6.63
CA THR A 123 -9.95 1.79 -6.63
C THR A 123 -10.17 2.64 -5.39
N ARG A 124 -11.11 3.59 -5.49
CA ARG A 124 -11.63 4.35 -4.34
C ARG A 124 -12.85 3.69 -3.69
N GLN A 125 -13.27 2.52 -4.18
CA GLN A 125 -14.41 1.80 -3.63
C GLN A 125 -14.04 1.25 -2.26
N ASP A 126 -14.88 1.52 -1.25
CA ASP A 126 -14.64 1.13 0.15
C ASP A 126 -13.26 1.56 0.69
N LEU A 127 -12.69 2.64 0.12
CA LEU A 127 -11.41 3.18 0.53
C LEU A 127 -11.53 3.82 1.92
N MET A 128 -10.64 3.42 2.81
CA MET A 128 -10.52 4.00 4.15
C MET A 128 -9.05 4.21 4.47
N VAL A 129 -8.72 5.37 5.05
CA VAL A 129 -7.42 5.63 5.69
C VAL A 129 -7.68 6.49 6.90
N ALA A 130 -7.58 5.89 8.09
CA ALA A 130 -8.01 6.56 9.31
C ALA A 130 -7.18 6.16 10.53
N GLU A 131 -7.12 7.08 11.50
CA GLU A 131 -6.53 6.85 12.81
C GLU A 131 -7.47 6.00 13.69
N VAL A 132 -6.89 5.05 14.42
CA VAL A 132 -7.51 4.31 15.51
C VAL A 132 -6.98 4.89 16.81
N THR A 133 -7.83 5.59 17.54
CA THR A 133 -7.45 6.29 18.78
C THR A 133 -7.16 5.32 19.93
N ALA A 134 -6.45 5.76 20.96
CA ALA A 134 -6.13 4.90 22.11
C ALA A 134 -7.40 4.34 22.79
N ASN A 135 -7.42 3.03 23.07
CA ASN A 135 -8.58 2.28 23.58
C ASN A 135 -9.77 2.18 22.62
N GLN A 136 -9.61 2.58 21.36
CA GLN A 136 -10.60 2.30 20.32
C GLN A 136 -10.33 0.91 19.75
N THR A 137 -11.36 0.07 19.73
CA THR A 137 -11.33 -1.25 19.10
C THR A 137 -11.95 -1.16 17.71
N LEU A 138 -11.17 -1.52 16.69
CA LEU A 138 -11.66 -1.69 15.33
C LEU A 138 -12.01 -3.18 15.13
N GLU A 139 -13.28 -3.49 15.35
CA GLU A 139 -13.85 -4.82 15.10
C GLU A 139 -13.75 -5.16 13.61
N SER A 140 -13.36 -6.40 13.32
CA SER A 140 -13.32 -6.91 11.95
C SER A 140 -14.60 -7.68 11.63
N PRO A 141 -15.31 -7.33 10.54
CA PRO A 141 -16.42 -8.14 10.05
C PRO A 141 -15.94 -9.40 9.29
N TRP A 142 -14.63 -9.53 9.03
CA TRP A 142 -14.04 -10.63 8.26
C TRP A 142 -13.21 -11.55 9.15
N PRO A 143 -13.42 -12.88 9.10
CA PRO A 143 -12.66 -13.85 9.90
C PRO A 143 -11.14 -13.82 9.64
N GLU A 144 -10.73 -13.46 8.43
CA GLU A 144 -9.33 -13.45 8.00
C GLU A 144 -8.57 -12.24 8.53
N VAL A 145 -9.31 -11.20 8.94
CA VAL A 145 -8.78 -9.92 9.38
C VAL A 145 -8.93 -9.83 10.90
N PRO A 146 -7.85 -9.64 11.68
CA PRO A 146 -7.95 -9.56 13.12
C PRO A 146 -8.65 -8.26 13.57
N THR A 147 -9.06 -8.25 14.83
CA THR A 147 -9.51 -7.03 15.51
C THR A 147 -8.28 -6.23 15.96
N PHE A 148 -8.35 -4.91 15.84
CA PHE A 148 -7.25 -4.02 16.22
C PHE A 148 -7.64 -3.16 17.42
N GLU A 149 -6.68 -2.90 18.31
CA GLU A 149 -6.84 -1.93 19.39
C GLU A 149 -5.83 -0.80 19.18
N GLY A 150 -6.31 0.45 19.24
CA GLY A 150 -5.45 1.62 19.09
C GLY A 150 -4.55 1.87 20.30
N PRO A 151 -3.51 2.72 20.14
CA PRO A 151 -3.36 3.69 19.06
C PRO A 151 -2.72 3.11 17.78
N GLY A 152 -3.17 3.60 16.63
CA GLY A 152 -2.59 3.25 15.33
C GLY A 152 -3.35 3.87 14.16
N TRP A 153 -3.10 3.36 12.97
CA TRP A 153 -3.71 3.75 11.71
C TRP A 153 -4.12 2.49 10.97
N TYR A 154 -5.24 2.55 10.24
CA TYR A 154 -5.68 1.45 9.38
C TYR A 154 -6.04 1.96 7.98
N SER A 155 -5.93 1.06 7.01
CA SER A 155 -6.38 1.26 5.64
C SER A 155 -7.29 0.12 5.21
N ASP A 156 -8.29 0.44 4.39
CA ASP A 156 -8.98 -0.50 3.52
C ASP A 156 -8.81 -0.02 2.09
N VAL A 157 -8.33 -0.88 1.20
CA VAL A 157 -8.21 -0.60 -0.23
C VAL A 157 -8.78 -1.76 -1.03
N VAL A 158 -9.35 -1.48 -2.20
CA VAL A 158 -9.89 -2.48 -3.12
C VAL A 158 -9.18 -2.34 -4.47
N PHE A 159 -8.76 -3.47 -5.02
CA PHE A 159 -8.06 -3.57 -6.30
C PHE A 159 -9.00 -4.15 -7.36
N ASP A 160 -8.87 -3.66 -8.59
CA ASP A 160 -9.47 -4.19 -9.82
C ASP A 160 -8.43 -5.12 -10.48
N ILE A 161 -8.79 -6.38 -10.73
CA ILE A 161 -7.89 -7.46 -11.21
C ILE A 161 -8.19 -7.78 -12.67
#